data_AF-A0A7G7KN70-F1
#
_entry.id   AF-A0A7G7KN70-F1
#
_cell.length_a   1.000
_cell.length_b   1.000
_cell.length_c   1.000
_cell.angle_alpha   90.00
_cell.angle_beta   90.00
_cell.angle_gamma   90.00
#
_symmetry.space_group_name_H-M   'P 1'
#
loop_
_entity.id
_entity.type
_entity.pdbx_description
1 polymer ?
#
loop_
_entity_poly.entity_id
_entity_poly.type
_entity_poly.pdbx_seq_one_letter_code
_entity_poly.pdbx_strand_id
1 'polypeptide(L)' 'MGDHLHLVGLTGDGCRIARDGGGGYVVNHNDSDGNWERVANLPAAYAVCERFSQRDALGLPNWRAEA' A
#
# COMPACT_ATOMS: atom_id res chain seq x y z
N MET A 1 -4.31 -1.19 21.68
CA MET A 1 -5.37 -1.91 20.97
C MET A 1 -4.82 -2.22 19.59
N GLY A 2 -4.37 -3.45 19.37
CA GLY A 2 -3.69 -3.84 18.12
C GLY A 2 -4.70 -3.83 16.99
N ASP A 3 -4.57 -2.86 16.09
CA ASP A 3 -5.30 -2.85 14.83
C ASP A 3 -4.82 -4.06 14.04
N HIS A 4 -5.60 -5.13 14.06
CA HIS A 4 -5.22 -6.42 13.48
C HIS A 4 -5.38 -6.30 11.96
N LEU A 5 -4.43 -5.60 11.33
CA LEU A 5 -4.34 -5.48 9.88
C LEU A 5 -4.16 -6.87 9.30
N HIS A 6 -5.22 -7.39 8.69
CA HIS A 6 -5.17 -8.72 8.10
C HIS A 6 -4.56 -8.61 6.71
N LEU A 7 -3.30 -9.04 6.56
CA LEU A 7 -2.63 -9.00 5.28
C LEU A 7 -3.41 -9.88 4.28
N VAL A 8 -3.90 -9.27 3.21
CA VAL A 8 -4.74 -9.93 2.19
C VAL A 8 -4.01 -10.13 0.87
N GLY A 9 -2.94 -9.36 0.61
CA GLY A 9 -2.17 -9.50 -0.62
C GLY A 9 -0.78 -8.89 -0.52
N LEU A 10 0.19 -9.53 -1.18
CA LEU A 10 1.53 -9.00 -1.39
C LEU A 10 1.77 -8.94 -2.90
N THR A 11 2.16 -7.76 -3.39
CA THR A 11 2.55 -7.55 -4.79
C THR A 11 4.05 -7.81 -4.92
N GLY A 12 4.51 -8.36 -6.05
CA GLY A 12 5.92 -8.69 -6.29
C GLY A 12 6.90 -7.50 -6.20
N ASP A 13 6.35 -6.29 -6.22
CA ASP A 13 7.02 -5.00 -6.10
C ASP A 13 7.28 -4.56 -4.64
N GLY A 14 6.80 -5.34 -3.65
CA GLY A 14 6.89 -4.99 -2.23
C GLY A 14 5.65 -4.27 -1.67
N CYS A 15 4.65 -3.99 -2.52
CA CYS A 15 3.39 -3.38 -2.11
C CYS A 15 2.50 -4.37 -1.32
N ARG A 16 2.23 -4.04 -0.05
CA ARG A 16 1.41 -4.83 0.89
C ARG A 16 -0.02 -4.29 0.93
N ILE A 17 -0.99 -5.18 0.83
CA ILE A 17 -2.42 -4.86 0.99
C ILE A 17 -2.91 -5.56 2.25
N ALA A 18 -3.48 -4.79 3.17
CA ALA A 18 -4.12 -5.31 4.37
C ALA A 18 -5.58 -4.86 4.45
N ARG A 19 -6.40 -5.67 5.11
CA ARG A 19 -7.78 -5.33 5.42
C ARG A 19 -7.84 -4.71 6.80
N ASP A 20 -8.41 -3.51 6.87
CA ASP A 20 -8.75 -2.84 8.13
C ASP A 20 -9.99 -3.54 8.72
N GLY A 21 -9.98 -3.82 10.03
CA GLY A 21 -11.04 -4.55 10.72
C GLY A 21 -12.43 -3.89 10.60
N GLY A 22 -12.49 -2.61 10.22
CA GLY A 22 -13.73 -1.87 9.92
C GLY A 22 -14.31 -2.12 8.52
N GLY A 23 -13.73 -3.03 7.74
CA GLY A 23 -14.20 -3.38 6.39
C GLY A 23 -13.56 -2.56 5.26
N GLY A 24 -12.63 -1.66 5.59
CA GLY A 24 -11.80 -0.95 4.63
C GLY A 24 -10.57 -1.77 4.19
N TYR A 25 -9.84 -1.23 3.22
CA TYR A 25 -8.56 -1.76 2.80
C TYR A 25 -7.49 -0.70 3.00
N VAL A 26 -6.28 -1.14 3.28
CA VAL A 26 -5.11 -0.28 3.36
C VAL A 26 -3.99 -0.85 2.51
N VAL A 27 -3.18 0.03 1.94
CA VAL A 27 -2.04 -0.31 1.10
C VAL A 27 -0.78 0.33 1.69
N ASN A 28 0.31 -0.42 1.74
CA ASN A 28 1.62 0.13 2.04
C ASN A 28 2.59 -0.24 0.93
N HIS A 29 3.14 0.77 0.24
CA HIS A 29 4.04 0.58 -0.89
C HIS A 29 5.53 0.48 -0.48
N ASN A 30 5.87 0.58 0.81
CA ASN A 30 7.25 0.52 1.26
C ASN A 30 7.33 -0.23 2.59
N ASP A 31 8.40 -1.01 2.82
CA ASP A 31 8.64 -1.69 4.11
C ASP A 31 8.78 -0.71 5.29
N SER A 32 8.76 0.60 5.01
CA SER A 32 8.54 1.62 6.03
C SER A 32 7.15 1.46 6.65
N ASP A 33 7.17 0.90 7.86
CA ASP A 33 6.06 0.53 8.76
C ASP A 33 4.98 1.62 9.00
N GLY A 34 5.17 2.85 8.48
CA GLY A 34 4.37 4.02 8.83
C GLY A 34 3.41 4.56 7.78
N ASN A 35 3.46 4.17 6.50
CA ASN A 35 2.65 4.82 5.45
C ASN A 35 1.59 3.89 4.83
N TRP A 36 0.56 3.59 5.61
CA TRP A 36 -0.62 2.85 5.15
C TRP A 36 -1.66 3.82 4.58
N GLU A 37 -1.97 3.68 3.29
CA GLU A 37 -2.98 4.46 2.58
C GLU A 37 -4.31 3.71 2.56
N ARG A 38 -5.37 4.33 3.12
CA ARG A 38 -6.72 3.76 3.10
C ARG A 38 -7.36 3.88 1.72
N VAL A 39 -7.94 2.77 1.26
CA VAL A 39 -8.64 2.67 -0.01
C VAL A 39 -10.02 2.05 0.18
N ALA A 40 -10.94 2.42 -0.71
CA ALA A 40 -12.35 2.06 -0.57
C ALA A 40 -12.63 0.56 -0.77
N ASN A 41 -11.82 -0.14 -1.57
CA ASN A 41 -12.03 -1.55 -1.91
C ASN A 41 -10.72 -2.22 -2.37
N LEU A 42 -10.74 -3.55 -2.47
CA LEU A 42 -9.59 -4.34 -2.89
C LEU A 42 -9.12 -4.03 -4.33
N PRO A 43 -9.99 -3.81 -5.34
CA PRO A 43 -9.56 -3.34 -6.66
C PRO A 43 -8.81 -2.01 -6.62
N ALA A 44 -9.27 -1.04 -5.82
CA ALA A 44 -8.59 0.23 -5.63
C ALA A 44 -7.22 0.03 -4.97
N ALA A 45 -7.11 -0.93 -4.05
CA ALA A 45 -5.83 -1.30 -3.45
C ALA A 45 -4.81 -1.77 -4.49
N TYR A 46 -5.23 -2.64 -5.41
CA TYR A 46 -4.39 -3.10 -6.51
C TYR A 46 -4.01 -1.96 -7.45
N ALA A 47 -4.96 -1.11 -7.85
CA ALA A 47 -4.68 0.02 -8.73
C ALA A 47 -3.65 1.00 -8.12
N VAL A 48 -3.69 1.19 -6.79
CA VAL A 48 -2.70 1.98 -6.06
C VAL A 48 -1.32 1.31 -6.12
N CYS A 49 -1.23 0.00 -5.84
CA CYS A 49 0.02 -0.75 -5.95
C CYS A 49 0.58 -0.72 -7.39
N GLU A 50 -0.24 -0.91 -8.42
CA GLU A 50 0.19 -0.84 -9.82
C GLU A 50 0.71 0.55 -10.18
N ARG A 51 0.06 1.61 -9.70
CA ARG A 51 0.53 2.99 -9.90
C ARG A 51 1.89 3.21 -9.25
N PHE A 52 2.14 2.65 -8.07
CA PHE A 52 3.45 2.74 -7.41
C PHE A 52 4.52 1.95 -8.17
N SER A 53 4.24 0.70 -8.54
CA SER A 53 5.16 -0.12 -9.34
C SER A 53 5.51 0.52 -10.68
N GLN A 54 4.52 1.15 -11.34
CA GLN A 54 4.76 1.86 -12.59
C GLN A 54 5.63 3.12 -12.39
N ARG A 55 5.55 3.77 -11.23
CA ARG A 55 6.43 4.92 -10.91
C ARG A 55 7.84 4.47 -10.57
N ASP A 56 7.98 3.36 -9.84
CA ASP A 56 9.26 2.73 -9.54
C ASP A 56 9.97 2.27 -10.82
N ALA A 57 9.25 1.57 -11.70
CA ALA A 57 9.75 1.13 -13.00
C ALA A 57 10.17 2.28 -13.93
N LEU A 58 9.56 3.47 -13.77
CA LEU A 58 9.94 4.69 -14.48
C LEU A 58 11.11 5.44 -13.81
N GLY A 59 11.64 4.94 -12.68
CA GLY A 59 12.70 5.58 -11.90
C GLY A 59 12.28 6.94 -11.36
N LEU A 60 10.97 7.20 -11.22
CA LEU A 60 10.48 8.47 -10.74
C LEU A 60 10.63 8.50 -9.22
N PRO A 61 11.35 9.48 -8.64
CA PRO A 61 11.46 9.62 -7.20
C PRO A 61 10.06 9.71 -6.58
N ASN A 62 9.83 8.87 -5.59
CA ASN A 62 8.66 8.98 -4.75
C ASN A 62 8.88 10.19 -3.84
N TRP A 63 8.40 11.37 -4.26
CA TRP A 63 8.59 12.69 -3.61
C TRP A 63 7.92 12.83 -2.22
N ARG A 64 8.12 11.85 -1.34
CA ARG A 64 7.81 11.88 0.10
C ARG A 64 8.93 11.27 0.95
N ALA A 65 10.15 11.20 0.42
CA ALA A 65 11.34 10.80 1.17
C ALA A 65 12.29 12.00 1.37
N GLU A 66 11.77 13.14 1.85
CA GLU A 66 12.59 14.29 2.26
C GLU A 66 11.78 15.20 3.20
N ALA A 67 11.92 14.96 4.50
CA ALA A 67 11.84 15.96 5.59
C ALA A 67 12.44 15.36 6.86
#